data_AF-A0A9E3W1D6-F1
#
_entry.id   AF-A0A9E3W1D6-F1
#
_cell.length_a   1.000
_cell.length_b   1.000
_cell.length_c   1.000
_cell.angle_alpha   90.00
_cell.angle_beta   90.00
_cell.angle_gamma   90.00
#
_symmetry.space_group_name_H-M   'P 1'
#
loop_
_entity.id
_entity.type
_entity.pdbx_description
1 polymer ?
#
loop_
_entity_poly.entity_id
_entity_poly.type
_entity_poly.pdbx_seq_one_letter_code
_entity_poly.pdbx_strand_id
1 'polypeptide(L)'
;MEKLIPAVVDELVLSIKELSDKSFQERVWLGKDLRLESSFTDVRMFLVDDLEEHLLYEYAVAIGLSTPVELVNLIKLFKEYDYKGKTDRQIIEDKDWDIIVSQAVIVLENISDKV
;
A
#
# COMPACT_ATOMS: atom_id res chain seq x y z
N MET A 1 10.63 5.52 -22.97
CA MET A 1 9.40 5.36 -22.18
C MET A 1 9.41 3.91 -21.75
N GLU A 2 9.76 3.67 -20.50
CA GLU A 2 9.74 2.32 -19.93
C GLU A 2 8.29 1.88 -19.79
N LYS A 3 7.97 0.67 -20.23
CA LYS A 3 6.59 0.19 -20.21
C LYS A 3 6.35 -0.46 -18.86
N LEU A 4 5.44 0.10 -18.07
CA LEU A 4 5.02 -0.52 -16.81
C LEU A 4 4.50 -1.94 -17.05
N ILE A 5 4.87 -2.84 -16.15
CA ILE A 5 4.42 -4.23 -16.18
C ILE A 5 3.02 -4.28 -15.55
N PRO A 6 1.99 -4.80 -16.24
CA PRO A 6 0.62 -4.84 -15.70
C PRO A 6 0.51 -5.49 -14.32
N ALA A 7 1.26 -6.59 -14.09
CA ALA A 7 1.29 -7.27 -12.80
C ALA A 7 1.76 -6.36 -11.65
N VAL A 8 2.67 -5.41 -11.90
CA VAL A 8 3.13 -4.46 -10.87
C VAL A 8 2.04 -3.43 -10.57
N VAL A 9 1.29 -3.01 -11.57
CA VAL A 9 0.15 -2.08 -11.38
C VAL A 9 -0.96 -2.75 -10.58
N ASP A 10 -1.27 -4.01 -10.89
CA ASP A 10 -2.27 -4.80 -10.16
C ASP A 10 -1.84 -5.00 -8.70
N GLU A 11 -0.58 -5.37 -8.47
CA GLU A 11 -0.01 -5.56 -7.12
C GLU A 11 -0.02 -4.26 -6.31
N LEU A 12 0.23 -3.12 -6.96
CA LEU A 12 0.12 -1.80 -6.33
C LEU A 12 -1.31 -1.52 -5.86
N VAL A 13 -2.31 -1.77 -6.69
CA VAL A 13 -3.71 -1.58 -6.31
C VAL A 13 -4.10 -2.53 -5.17
N LEU A 14 -3.65 -3.79 -5.20
CA LEU A 14 -3.90 -4.75 -4.13
C LEU A 14 -3.25 -4.32 -2.81
N SER A 15 -1.99 -3.91 -2.84
CA SER A 15 -1.27 -3.37 -1.68
C SER A 15 -1.97 -2.16 -1.07
N ILE A 16 -2.43 -1.20 -1.90
CA ILE A 16 -3.16 -0.03 -1.41
C ILE A 16 -4.49 -0.43 -0.77
N LYS A 17 -5.23 -1.37 -1.39
CA LYS A 17 -6.49 -1.91 -0.82
C LYS A 17 -6.26 -2.57 0.52
N GLU A 18 -5.22 -3.38 0.63
CA GLU A 18 -4.83 -4.03 1.88
C GLU A 18 -4.48 -3.00 2.96
N LEU A 19 -3.70 -1.97 2.62
CA LEU A 19 -3.36 -0.88 3.54
C LEU A 19 -4.58 -0.06 4.00
N SER A 20 -5.62 0.04 3.19
CA SER A 20 -6.81 0.83 3.50
C SER A 20 -7.77 0.19 4.51
N ASP A 21 -7.62 -1.10 4.81
CA ASP A 21 -8.57 -1.86 5.64
C ASP A 21 -7.86 -2.63 6.76
N LYS A 22 -7.86 -2.07 7.98
CA LYS A 22 -7.33 -2.75 9.18
C LYS A 22 -8.04 -4.05 9.50
N SER A 23 -9.35 -4.14 9.21
CA SER A 23 -10.09 -5.39 9.44
C SER A 23 -9.64 -6.48 8.47
N PHE A 24 -9.27 -6.10 7.25
CA PHE A 24 -8.63 -7.01 6.29
C PHE A 24 -7.23 -7.40 6.78
N GLN A 25 -6.37 -6.44 7.14
CA GLN A 25 -5.03 -6.68 7.69
C GLN A 25 -5.07 -7.65 8.87
N GLU A 26 -5.98 -7.44 9.83
CA GLU A 26 -6.16 -8.36 10.96
C GLU A 26 -6.49 -9.79 10.55
N ARG A 27 -7.22 -9.96 9.44
CA ARG A 27 -7.57 -11.30 8.95
C ARG A 27 -6.39 -11.97 8.28
N VAL A 28 -5.67 -11.24 7.43
CA VAL A 28 -4.59 -11.80 6.60
C VAL A 28 -3.26 -11.85 7.36
N TRP A 29 -2.85 -10.78 8.02
CA TRP A 29 -1.53 -10.66 8.69
C TRP A 29 -1.44 -11.45 9.99
N LEU A 30 -2.58 -11.63 10.67
CA LEU A 30 -2.62 -12.40 11.92
C LEU A 30 -3.04 -13.85 11.69
N GLY A 31 -3.08 -14.31 10.43
CA GLY A 31 -3.38 -15.69 10.07
C GLY A 31 -4.79 -16.14 10.45
N LYS A 32 -5.76 -15.23 10.52
CA LYS A 32 -7.17 -15.58 10.82
C LYS A 32 -7.91 -16.12 9.59
N ASP A 33 -7.44 -15.87 8.37
CA ASP A 33 -7.91 -16.53 7.14
C ASP A 33 -6.80 -17.36 6.51
N LEU A 34 -6.91 -18.69 6.57
CA LEU A 34 -5.90 -19.63 6.04
C LEU A 34 -5.84 -19.67 4.50
N ARG A 35 -6.73 -18.95 3.80
CA ARG A 35 -6.77 -18.89 2.33
C ARG A 35 -6.02 -17.70 1.76
N LEU A 36 -5.72 -16.70 2.61
CA LEU A 36 -5.08 -15.46 2.24
C LEU A 36 -3.97 -15.19 3.25
N GLU A 37 -2.72 -15.26 2.80
CA GLU A 37 -1.55 -14.99 3.62
C GLU A 37 -0.82 -13.78 3.03
N SER A 38 -0.64 -12.77 3.86
CA SER A 38 0.14 -11.56 3.61
C SER A 38 0.67 -11.08 4.95
N SER A 39 1.62 -10.16 4.95
CA SER A 39 2.17 -9.54 6.15
C SER A 39 2.53 -8.09 5.88
N PHE A 40 2.78 -7.33 6.95
CA PHE A 40 3.38 -6.00 6.81
C PHE A 40 4.69 -6.06 6.01
N THR A 41 5.48 -7.13 6.20
CA THR A 41 6.78 -7.29 5.53
C THR A 41 6.60 -7.43 4.03
N ASP A 42 5.61 -8.21 3.58
CA ASP A 42 5.35 -8.43 2.15
C ASP A 42 4.94 -7.12 1.46
N VAL A 43 3.97 -6.41 2.04
CA VAL A 43 3.51 -5.12 1.51
C VAL A 43 4.66 -4.09 1.49
N ARG A 44 5.51 -4.10 2.52
CA ARG A 44 6.67 -3.21 2.57
C ARG A 44 7.70 -3.53 1.50
N MET A 45 8.05 -4.80 1.33
CA MET A 45 9.00 -5.22 0.30
C MET A 45 8.53 -4.75 -1.07
N PHE A 46 7.25 -4.96 -1.38
CA PHE A 46 6.70 -4.50 -2.65
C PHE A 46 6.74 -2.96 -2.77
N LEU A 47 6.14 -2.22 -1.83
CA LEU A 47 5.96 -0.77 -1.95
C LEU A 47 7.25 0.06 -1.80
N VAL A 48 8.26 -0.47 -1.11
CA VAL A 48 9.49 0.27 -0.79
C VAL A 48 10.70 -0.25 -1.55
N ASP A 49 10.83 -1.57 -1.66
CA ASP A 49 12.05 -2.20 -2.19
C ASP A 49 11.89 -2.55 -3.68
N ASP A 50 10.71 -3.05 -4.10
CA ASP A 50 10.45 -3.43 -5.49
C ASP A 50 9.89 -2.29 -6.35
N LEU A 51 9.17 -1.35 -5.74
CA LEU A 51 8.59 -0.21 -6.47
C LEU A 51 9.65 0.84 -6.78
N GLU A 52 9.92 1.02 -8.07
CA GLU A 52 10.88 2.02 -8.53
C GLU A 52 10.36 3.45 -8.30
N GLU A 53 10.95 4.15 -7.34
CA GLU A 53 10.52 5.49 -6.90
C GLU A 53 10.47 6.53 -8.03
N HIS A 54 11.36 6.41 -9.03
CA HIS A 54 11.39 7.32 -10.17
C HIS A 54 10.21 7.14 -11.14
N LEU A 55 9.44 6.05 -11.00
CA LEU A 55 8.25 5.73 -11.82
C LEU A 55 6.92 6.01 -11.09
N LEU A 56 6.94 6.65 -9.91
CA LEU A 56 5.72 6.90 -9.14
C LEU A 56 4.66 7.71 -9.89
N TYR A 57 5.08 8.59 -10.82
CA TYR A 57 4.14 9.32 -11.67
C TYR A 57 3.40 8.38 -12.63
N GLU A 58 4.14 7.52 -13.32
CA GLU A 58 3.63 6.53 -14.25
C GLU A 58 2.70 5.55 -13.53
N TYR A 59 3.08 5.09 -12.33
CA TYR A 59 2.23 4.23 -11.51
C TYR A 59 0.93 4.93 -11.10
N ALA A 60 1.01 6.18 -10.65
CA ALA A 60 -0.18 6.96 -10.28
C ALA A 60 -1.17 7.08 -11.46
N VAL A 61 -0.66 7.43 -12.64
CA VAL A 61 -1.48 7.50 -13.86
C VAL A 61 -2.06 6.14 -14.22
N ALA A 62 -1.27 5.07 -14.12
CA ALA A 62 -1.70 3.72 -14.46
C ALA A 62 -2.81 3.19 -13.54
N ILE A 63 -2.78 3.52 -12.26
CA ILE A 63 -3.86 3.17 -11.32
C ILE A 63 -5.05 4.13 -11.36
N GLY A 64 -5.05 5.13 -12.26
CA GLY A 64 -6.18 6.04 -12.44
C GLY A 64 -6.20 7.26 -11.53
N LEU A 65 -5.08 7.61 -10.88
CA LEU A 65 -4.95 8.89 -10.18
C LEU A 65 -4.73 10.02 -11.17
N SER A 66 -5.40 11.15 -10.92
CA SER A 66 -5.20 12.38 -11.69
C SER A 66 -3.87 13.08 -11.37
N THR A 67 -3.34 12.86 -10.16
CA THR A 67 -2.04 13.39 -9.71
C THR A 67 -1.32 12.36 -8.85
N PRO A 68 0.02 12.29 -8.87
CA PRO A 68 0.77 11.34 -8.06
C PRO A 68 0.86 11.71 -6.58
N VAL A 69 0.37 12.88 -6.18
CA VAL A 69 0.61 13.45 -4.85
C VAL A 69 0.18 12.49 -3.74
N GLU A 70 -0.99 11.89 -3.86
CA GLU A 70 -1.51 10.98 -2.84
C GLU A 70 -0.72 9.67 -2.76
N LEU A 71 -0.30 9.13 -3.91
CA LEU A 71 0.55 7.94 -3.94
C LEU A 71 1.93 8.23 -3.35
N VAL A 72 2.54 9.37 -3.72
CA VAL A 72 3.83 9.80 -3.16
C VAL A 72 3.75 9.99 -1.65
N ASN A 73 2.67 10.61 -1.15
CA ASN A 73 2.45 10.79 0.28
C ASN A 73 2.31 9.44 1.00
N LEU A 74 1.55 8.50 0.44
CA LEU A 74 1.42 7.15 0.98
C LEU A 74 2.77 6.45 1.10
N ILE A 75 3.54 6.40 0.01
CA ILE A 75 4.86 5.76 -0.02
C ILE A 75 5.82 6.42 0.97
N LYS A 76 5.78 7.76 1.08
CA LYS A 76 6.61 8.49 2.04
C LYS A 76 6.27 8.11 3.49
N LEU A 77 4.98 8.14 3.85
CA LEU A 77 4.53 7.73 5.18
C LEU A 77 4.95 6.28 5.49
N PHE A 78 4.84 5.40 4.50
CA PHE A 78 5.26 4.01 4.62
C PHE A 78 6.76 3.84 4.88
N LYS A 79 7.59 4.61 4.17
CA LYS A 79 9.06 4.62 4.35
C LYS A 79 9.48 5.20 5.71
N GLU A 80 8.75 6.18 6.21
CA GLU A 80 9.05 6.90 7.46
C GLU A 80 8.49 6.20 8.72
N TYR A 81 7.60 5.23 8.56
CA TYR A 81 6.99 4.51 9.67
C TYR A 81 8.04 3.74 10.48
N ASP A 82 8.08 3.97 11.80
CA ASP A 82 8.97 3.25 12.70
C ASP A 82 8.41 1.87 13.03
N TYR A 83 8.64 0.90 12.14
CA TYR A 83 8.21 -0.49 12.31
C TYR A 83 9.22 -1.36 13.06
N LYS A 84 10.42 -0.84 13.40
CA LYS A 84 11.54 -1.67 13.82
C LYS A 84 11.23 -2.41 15.13
N GLY A 85 11.28 -3.74 15.07
CA GLY A 85 11.00 -4.59 16.23
C GLY A 85 9.51 -4.73 16.57
N LYS A 86 8.61 -4.23 15.72
CA LYS A 86 7.16 -4.44 15.84
C LYS A 86 6.75 -5.68 15.05
N THR A 87 5.85 -6.45 15.64
CA THR A 87 5.10 -7.53 14.97
C THR A 87 3.90 -6.94 14.21
N ASP A 88 3.32 -7.69 13.27
CA ASP A 88 2.13 -7.27 12.53
C ASP A 88 0.97 -6.85 13.45
N ARG A 89 0.79 -7.57 14.56
CA ARG A 89 -0.19 -7.18 15.59
C ARG A 89 0.11 -5.80 16.18
N GLN A 90 1.36 -5.57 16.57
CA GLN A 90 1.76 -4.28 17.14
C GLN A 90 1.66 -3.15 16.13
N ILE A 91 1.87 -3.42 14.84
CA ILE A 91 1.69 -2.46 13.76
C ILE A 91 0.21 -2.12 13.60
N ILE A 92 -0.67 -3.13 13.51
CA ILE A 92 -2.11 -2.92 13.41
C ILE A 92 -2.65 -2.16 14.64
N GLU A 93 -2.14 -2.41 15.83
CA GLU A 93 -2.57 -1.73 17.06
C GLU A 93 -1.94 -0.33 17.24
N ASP A 94 -1.00 0.06 16.36
CA ASP A 94 -0.33 1.36 16.41
C ASP A 94 -1.24 2.50 15.91
N LYS A 95 -1.18 3.66 16.57
CA LYS A 95 -1.90 4.86 16.16
C LYS A 95 -1.24 5.56 14.98
N ASP A 96 0.09 5.48 14.88
CA ASP A 96 0.79 6.07 13.75
C ASP A 96 0.50 5.28 12.45
N TRP A 97 0.16 4.00 12.59
CA TRP A 97 -0.33 3.18 11.49
C TRP A 97 -1.68 3.67 10.94
N ASP A 98 -2.56 4.22 11.79
CA ASP A 98 -3.84 4.78 11.35
C ASP A 98 -3.67 5.93 10.34
N ILE A 99 -2.54 6.63 10.38
CA ILE A 99 -2.19 7.69 9.42
C ILE A 99 -1.97 7.09 8.03
N ILE A 100 -1.25 5.97 7.94
CA ILE A 100 -0.98 5.25 6.69
C ILE A 100 -2.28 4.67 6.14
N VAL A 101 -3.09 4.04 6.99
CA VAL A 101 -4.40 3.49 6.61
C VAL A 101 -5.28 4.59 6.04
N SER A 102 -5.35 5.74 6.72
CA SER A 102 -6.14 6.89 6.26
C SER A 102 -5.64 7.43 4.92
N GLN A 103 -4.32 7.54 4.73
CA GLN A 103 -3.76 7.96 3.46
C GLN A 103 -4.04 6.95 2.33
N ALA A 104 -4.01 5.65 2.62
CA ALA A 104 -4.35 4.61 1.64
C ALA A 104 -5.83 4.71 1.20
N VAL A 105 -6.75 5.01 2.13
CA VAL A 105 -8.15 5.31 1.80
C VAL A 105 -8.24 6.52 0.86
N ILE A 106 -7.53 7.61 1.16
CA ILE A 106 -7.50 8.81 0.30
C ILE A 106 -7.02 8.46 -1.11
N VAL A 107 -5.97 7.64 -1.23
CA VAL A 107 -5.49 7.18 -2.55
C VAL A 107 -6.61 6.46 -3.31
N LEU A 108 -7.30 5.51 -2.68
CA LEU A 108 -8.40 4.76 -3.33
C LEU A 108 -9.57 5.66 -3.73
N GLU A 109 -9.96 6.61 -2.89
CA GLU A 109 -11.05 7.56 -3.18
C GLU A 109 -10.72 8.49 -4.36
N ASN A 110 -9.43 8.70 -4.64
CA ASN A 110 -8.96 9.53 -5.74
C ASN A 110 -8.62 8.75 -7.02
N ILE A 111 -8.65 7.42 -6.98
CA ILE A 111 -8.60 6.60 -8.19
C ILE A 111 -9.92 6.82 -8.93
N SER A 112 -9.86 7.37 -10.14
CA SER A 112 -11.09 7.50 -10.93
C SER A 112 -11.64 6.11 -11.23
N ASP A 113 -12.97 5.93 -11.19
CA ASP A 113 -13.68 4.71 -11.62
C ASP A 113 -13.43 4.30 -13.09
N LYS A 114 -12.49 4.94 -13.78
CA LYS A 114 -12.09 4.62 -15.15
C LYS A 114 -11.02 3.53 -15.16
N VAL A 115 -11.41 2.33 -14.77
CA VAL A 115 -10.93 1.08 -15.38
C VAL A 115 -12.16 0.28 -15.79
#